data_AF-A0A2D7VWW5-F1
#
_entry.id   AF-A0A2D7VWW5-F1
#
_cell.length_a   1.000
_cell.length_b   1.000
_cell.length_c   1.000
_cell.angle_alpha   90.00
_cell.angle_beta   90.00
_cell.angle_gamma   90.00
#
_symmetry.space_group_name_H-M   'P 1'
#
loop_
_entity.id
_entity.type
_entity.pdbx_description
1 polymer ?
#
loop_
_entity_poly.entity_id
_entity_poly.type
_entity_poly.pdbx_seq_one_letter_code
_entity_poly.pdbx_strand_id
1 'polypeptide(L)' 'MCHLGYLEDKDGDLVGLNYYCSDFCNSEHNVNYAGWNGCHENQHAEYCANCGTVIAPSYATEDYHLTETI' A
#
# COMPACT_ATOMS: atom_id res chain seq x y z
N MET A 1 -0.38 2.52 6.60
CA MET A 1 -1.51 2.18 5.71
C MET A 1 -1.05 2.32 4.26
N CYS A 2 -1.44 1.40 3.38
CA CYS A 2 -0.93 1.26 2.02
C CYS A 2 -2.05 1.04 0.99
N HIS A 3 -1.73 1.27 -0.28
CA HIS A 3 -2.60 1.01 -1.44
C HIS A 3 -2.06 -0.20 -2.19
N LEU A 4 -2.92 -1.14 -2.60
CA LEU A 4 -2.47 -2.39 -3.22
C LEU A 4 -2.84 -2.45 -4.70
N GLY A 5 -1.91 -2.90 -5.54
CA GLY A 5 -2.20 -3.37 -6.89
C GLY A 5 -2.16 -4.90 -6.89
N TYR A 6 -3.25 -5.53 -7.32
CA TYR A 6 -3.33 -6.99 -7.42
C TYR A 6 -2.61 -7.47 -8.67
N LEU A 7 -1.75 -8.45 -8.50
CA LEU A 7 -1.14 -9.21 -9.58
C LEU A 7 -1.96 -10.48 -9.72
N GLU A 8 -2.75 -10.56 -10.77
CA GLU A 8 -3.60 -11.69 -11.09
C GLU A 8 -3.02 -12.45 -12.29
N ASP A 9 -3.16 -13.77 -12.29
CA ASP A 9 -2.81 -14.57 -13.45
C ASP A 9 -3.90 -14.54 -14.54
N LYS A 10 -3.70 -15.30 -15.62
CA LYS A 10 -4.64 -15.34 -16.75
C LYS A 10 -6.03 -15.89 -16.40
N ASP A 11 -6.14 -16.62 -15.29
CA ASP A 11 -7.38 -17.23 -14.83
C ASP A 11 -8.09 -16.33 -13.79
N GLY A 12 -7.46 -15.21 -13.40
CA GLY A 12 -7.97 -14.24 -12.44
C GLY A 12 -7.57 -14.56 -11.00
N ASP A 13 -6.67 -15.52 -10.79
CA ASP A 13 -6.21 -15.87 -9.45
C ASP A 13 -5.15 -14.89 -8.95
N LEU A 14 -5.29 -14.43 -7.70
CA LEU A 14 -4.32 -13.53 -7.07
C LEU A 14 -3.00 -14.27 -6.82
N VAL A 15 -1.94 -13.82 -7.49
CA VAL A 15 -0.59 -14.38 -7.37
C VAL A 15 0.40 -13.46 -6.65
N GLY A 16 0.04 -12.18 -6.46
CA GLY A 16 0.90 -11.24 -5.75
C GLY A 16 0.27 -9.88 -5.52
N LEU A 17 1.01 -9.04 -4.78
CA LEU A 17 0.60 -7.69 -4.41
C LEU A 17 1.76 -6.73 -4.67
N ASN A 18 1.47 -5.61 -5.32
CA ASN A 18 2.34 -4.44 -5.36
C ASN A 18 1.86 -3.42 -4.33
N TYR A 19 2.78 -2.89 -3.54
CA TYR A 19 2.50 -1.88 -2.53
C TYR A 19 2.72 -0.48 -3.10
N TYR A 20 1.79 0.43 -2.82
CA TYR A 20 1.85 1.83 -3.23
C TYR A 20 1.57 2.75 -2.05
N CYS A 21 2.25 3.90 -2.03
CA CYS A 21 2.06 4.91 -0.98
C CYS A 21 0.80 5.76 -1.17
N SER A 22 0.19 5.74 -2.35
CA SER A 22 -1.03 6.49 -2.67
C SER A 22 -1.76 5.87 -3.87
N ASP A 23 -3.05 6.16 -3.99
CA ASP A 23 -3.84 5.80 -5.19
C ASP A 23 -3.25 6.41 -6.46
N PHE A 24 -2.70 7.62 -6.37
CA PHE A 24 -2.00 8.24 -7.49
C PHE A 24 -0.86 7.36 -7.99
N CYS A 25 0.02 6.91 -7.08
CA CYS A 25 1.12 6.01 -7.43
C CYS A 25 0.66 4.65 -7.97
N ASN A 26 -0.47 4.12 -7.46
CA ASN A 26 -1.07 2.91 -8.00
C ASN A 26 -1.57 3.15 -9.43
N SER A 27 -2.33 4.23 -9.65
CA SER A 27 -2.93 4.57 -10.95
C SER A 27 -1.92 4.85 -12.06
N GLU A 28 -0.74 5.39 -11.75
CA GLU A 28 0.31 5.66 -12.74
C GLU A 28 1.09 4.42 -13.16
N HIS A 29 1.22 3.43 -12.26
CA HIS A 29 2.14 2.29 -12.47
C HIS A 29 1.41 0.96 -12.72
N ASN A 30 0.19 0.81 -12.20
CA ASN A 30 -0.58 -0.40 -12.36
C ASN A 30 -1.46 -0.31 -13.60
N VAL A 31 -1.08 -1.04 -14.66
CA VAL A 31 -1.84 -1.13 -15.92
C VAL A 31 -3.25 -1.70 -15.74
N ASN A 32 -3.49 -2.42 -14.64
CA ASN A 32 -4.78 -3.00 -14.27
C ASN A 32 -5.46 -2.23 -13.13
N TYR A 33 -5.12 -0.95 -12.93
CA TYR A 33 -5.75 -0.15 -11.89
C TYR A 33 -7.26 -0.02 -12.15
N ALA A 34 -8.05 -0.70 -11.32
CA ALA A 34 -9.51 -0.71 -11.39
C ALA A 34 -10.18 0.26 -10.40
N GLY A 35 -9.40 1.20 -9.84
CA GLY A 35 -9.85 2.13 -8.80
C GLY A 35 -9.31 1.78 -7.41
N TRP A 36 -9.83 2.48 -6.39
CA TRP A 36 -9.40 2.33 -5.01
C TRP A 36 -9.96 1.04 -4.40
N ASN A 37 -9.07 0.16 -3.90
CA ASN A 37 -9.44 -1.09 -3.22
C ASN A 37 -9.50 -0.97 -1.68
N GLY A 38 -9.54 0.25 -1.16
CA GLY A 38 -9.49 0.52 0.27
C GLY A 38 -8.06 0.75 0.75
N CYS A 39 -7.93 1.06 2.03
CA CYS A 39 -6.63 1.22 2.65
C CYS A 39 -6.27 -0.07 3.37
N HIS A 40 -5.12 -0.65 3.02
CA HIS A 40 -4.67 -1.90 3.59
C HIS A 40 -3.65 -1.64 4.68
N GLU A 41 -3.78 -2.36 5.78
CA GLU A 41 -2.76 -2.36 6.83
C GLU A 41 -1.58 -3.22 6.41
N ASN A 42 -0.38 -2.69 6.62
CA ASN A 42 0.87 -3.37 6.38
C ASN A 42 1.57 -3.61 7.73
N GLN A 43 1.89 -4.87 8.03
CA GLN A 43 2.58 -5.24 9.26
C GLN A 43 4.09 -4.99 9.21
N HIS A 44 4.63 -4.74 8.03
CA HIS A 44 6.05 -4.46 7.85
C HIS A 44 6.23 -3.21 6.99
N ALA A 45 7.42 -2.62 7.07
CA ALA A 45 7.78 -1.54 6.17
C ALA A 45 7.87 -2.09 4.75
N GLU A 46 7.18 -1.43 3.82
CA GLU A 46 7.18 -1.79 2.40
C GLU A 46 7.74 -0.64 1.57
N TYR A 47 8.05 -0.91 0.30
CA TYR A 47 8.48 0.12 -0.64
C TYR A 47 7.40 0.35 -1.69
N CYS A 48 7.09 1.61 -1.96
CA CYS A 48 6.19 1.98 -3.04
C CYS A 48 6.77 1.52 -4.39
N ALA A 49 6.04 0.66 -5.11
CA ALA A 49 6.47 0.11 -6.38
C ALA A 49 6.63 1.17 -7.49
N ASN A 50 6.00 2.35 -7.35
CA ASN A 50 6.16 3.46 -8.30
C ASN A 50 7.33 4.38 -7.96
N CYS A 51 7.34 4.97 -6.75
CA CYS A 51 8.26 6.05 -6.40
C CYS A 51 9.37 5.65 -5.42
N GLY A 52 9.38 4.41 -4.92
CA GLY A 52 10.38 3.91 -3.98
C GLY A 52 10.25 4.45 -2.55
N THR A 53 9.29 5.33 -2.27
CA THR A 53 9.02 5.83 -0.91
C THR A 53 8.74 4.67 0.05
N VAL A 54 9.31 4.75 1.26
CA VAL A 54 9.04 3.79 2.33
C VAL A 54 7.61 3.99 2.85
N ILE A 55 6.87 2.90 2.89
CA ILE A 55 5.54 2.81 3.48
C ILE A 55 5.72 2.22 4.88
N ALA A 56 5.57 3.06 5.91
CA ALA A 56 5.71 2.63 7.30
C ALA A 56 4.65 1.58 7.67
N PRO A 57 4.96 0.62 8.56
CA PRO A 57 3.97 -0.31 9.08
C PRO A 57 2.83 0.43 9.78
N SER A 58 1.61 -0.12 9.73
CA SER A 58 0.40 0.53 10.26
C SER A 58 0.54 0.89 11.75
N TYR A 59 1.10 -0.01 12.55
CA TYR A 59 1.33 0.24 13.98
C TYR A 59 2.27 1.41 14.25
N ALA A 60 3.22 1.72 13.35
CA ALA A 60 4.13 2.85 13.54
C ALA A 60 3.41 4.20 13.39
N THR A 61 2.26 4.23 12.73
CA THR A 61 1.42 5.43 12.60
C THR A 61 0.39 5.58 13.72
N GLU A 62 0.09 4.49 14.44
CA GLU A 62 -0.86 4.49 15.57
C GLU A 62 -0.23 5.01 16.87
N ASP A 63 1.09 4.83 17.03
CA ASP A 63 1.82 5.30 18.21
C ASP A 63 2.12 6.82 18.22
N TYR A 64 1.85 7.55 17.12
CA TYR A 64 2.07 8.99 17.09
C TYR A 64 1.05 9.79 17.93
N HIS A 65 0.04 9.12 18.51
CA HIS A 65 -0.93 9.74 19.43
C HIS A 65 -0.61 9.53 20.92
N LEU A 66 0.52 8.89 21.27
CA LEU A 66 0.88 8.62 22.67
C LEU A 66 2.10 9.41 23.19
N THR A 67 2.67 10.34 22.41
CA THR A 67 3.81 11.16 22.87
C THR A 67 3.48 12.62 23.19
N GLU A 68 2.21 13.01 23.25
CA GLU A 68 1.79 14.35 23.71
C GLU A 68 0.88 14.29 24.93
N THR A 69 1.35 13.75 26.06
CA THR A 69 0.80 14.14 27.37
C THR A 69 1.86 14.02 28.48
N ILE A 70 2.43 15.19 28.82
CA ILE A 70 3.10 15.62 30.07
C ILE A 70 4.38 14.88 30.50
#